data_AF-A0A7S4H707-F1
#
_entry.id   AF-A0A7S4H707-F1
#
_cell.length_a   1.000
_cell.length_b   1.000
_cell.length_c   1.000
_cell.angle_alpha   90.00
_cell.angle_beta   90.00
_cell.angle_gamma   90.00
#
_symmetry.space_group_name_H-M   'P 1'
#
loop_
_entity.id
_entity.type
_entity.pdbx_description
1 polymer ?
#
loop_
_entity_poly.entity_id
_entity_poly.type
_entity_poly.pdbx_seq_one_letter_code
_entity_poly.pdbx_strand_id
1 'polypeptide(L)'
;MLLAFLMSMLAFWWSLRSVEIVAVHHKNEFSAVLVHHFPITDKGKIDWWIKNKDRLKNEYKIPNPASDGFFSITFWDFGDGYKEAGKYDRRCFDDMPTKKKCIEKTRNLLCQMKEMVIHHL
;
A
#
# COMPACT_ATOMS: atom_id res chain seq x y z
N MET A 1 -32.80 11.14 -12.08
CA MET A 1 -31.82 12.25 -12.14
C MET A 1 -31.20 12.56 -10.77
N LEU A 2 -31.98 12.79 -9.70
CA LEU A 2 -31.46 13.05 -8.34
C LEU A 2 -30.62 11.89 -7.75
N LEU A 3 -31.06 10.64 -7.91
CA LEU A 3 -30.30 9.46 -7.45
C LEU A 3 -28.92 9.34 -8.13
N ALA A 4 -28.85 9.62 -9.43
CA ALA A 4 -27.58 9.62 -10.17
C ALA A 4 -26.64 10.74 -9.69
N PHE A 5 -27.20 11.91 -9.35
CA PHE A 5 -26.43 13.03 -8.81
C PHE A 5 -25.87 12.71 -7.43
N LEU A 6 -26.68 12.11 -6.54
CA LEU A 6 -26.26 11.65 -5.22
C LEU A 6 -25.16 10.59 -5.31
N MET A 7 -25.32 9.59 -6.19
CA MET A 7 -24.28 8.57 -6.41
C MET A 7 -22.97 9.17 -6.95
N SER A 8 -23.05 10.15 -7.87
CA SER A 8 -21.88 10.84 -8.42
C SER A 8 -21.14 11.64 -7.33
N MET A 9 -21.87 12.39 -6.50
CA MET A 9 -21.29 13.12 -5.36
C MET A 9 -20.63 12.17 -4.35
N LEU A 10 -21.26 11.04 -4.05
CA LEU A 10 -20.69 10.03 -3.15
C LEU A 10 -19.41 9.42 -3.72
N ALA A 11 -19.40 9.06 -5.01
CA ALA A 11 -18.23 8.51 -5.69
C ALA A 11 -17.07 9.53 -5.74
N PHE A 12 -17.38 10.80 -6.03
CA PHE A 12 -16.41 11.87 -6.02
C PHE A 12 -15.83 12.10 -4.62
N TRP A 13 -16.69 12.19 -3.60
CA TRP A 13 -16.27 12.33 -2.21
C TRP A 13 -15.39 11.16 -1.74
N TRP A 14 -15.75 9.92 -2.11
CA TRP A 14 -14.95 8.74 -1.80
C TRP A 14 -13.56 8.79 -2.45
N SER A 15 -13.48 9.35 -3.66
CA SER A 15 -12.23 9.52 -4.42
C SER A 15 -11.32 10.61 -3.86
N LEU A 16 -11.86 11.54 -3.05
CA LEU A 16 -11.11 12.61 -2.40
C LEU A 16 -10.46 12.19 -1.07
N ARG A 17 -10.72 10.97 -0.58
CA ARG A 17 -10.10 10.50 0.66
C ARG A 17 -8.58 10.39 0.48
N SER A 18 -7.84 11.03 1.38
CA SER A 18 -6.40 10.89 1.43
C SER A 18 -6.02 9.47 1.82
N VAL A 19 -5.05 8.90 1.13
CA VAL A 19 -4.45 7.62 1.53
C VAL A 19 -3.82 7.78 2.91
N GLU A 20 -4.24 6.90 3.81
CA GLU A 20 -3.68 6.78 5.15
C GLU A 20 -2.66 5.65 5.15
N ILE A 21 -1.46 5.91 5.67
CA ILE A 21 -0.41 4.90 5.84
C ILE A 21 -0.46 4.44 7.28
N VAL A 22 -0.83 3.17 7.48
CA VAL A 22 -1.00 2.58 8.81
C VAL A 22 0.34 2.10 9.36
N ALA A 23 1.13 1.42 8.52
CA ALA A 23 2.42 0.89 8.91
C ALA A 23 3.31 0.65 7.68
N VAL A 24 4.61 0.65 7.93
CA VAL A 24 5.62 0.28 6.95
C VAL A 24 6.51 -0.80 7.56
N HIS A 25 6.64 -1.92 6.85
CA HIS A 25 7.50 -3.03 7.23
C HIS A 25 8.60 -3.20 6.19
N HIS A 26 9.85 -3.21 6.64
CA HIS A 26 11.00 -3.42 5.78
C HIS A 26 11.53 -4.85 5.92
N LYS A 27 11.90 -5.45 4.79
CA LYS A 27 12.64 -6.71 4.72
C LYS A 27 13.66 -6.61 3.60
N ASN A 28 14.89 -6.25 3.95
CA ASN A 28 15.96 -5.92 3.01
C ASN A 28 15.49 -4.85 2.00
N GLU A 29 15.59 -5.13 0.71
CA GLU A 29 15.12 -4.31 -0.42
C GLU A 29 13.61 -4.30 -0.65
N PHE A 30 12.86 -5.07 0.14
CA PHE A 30 11.40 -5.13 0.09
C PHE A 30 10.78 -4.24 1.16
N SER A 31 9.82 -3.42 0.76
CA SER A 31 9.00 -2.60 1.68
C SER A 31 7.53 -2.96 1.52
N ALA A 32 6.86 -3.33 2.60
CA ALA A 32 5.43 -3.54 2.65
C ALA A 32 4.76 -2.35 3.33
N VAL A 33 3.88 -1.66 2.60
CA VAL A 33 3.18 -0.46 3.07
C VAL A 33 1.73 -0.82 3.29
N LEU A 34 1.27 -0.73 4.53
CA LEU A 34 -0.14 -0.96 4.89
C LEU A 34 -0.88 0.36 4.78
N VAL A 35 -1.96 0.38 4.02
CA VAL A 35 -2.70 1.60 3.71
C VAL A 35 -4.21 1.42 3.84
N HIS A 36 -4.91 2.52 4.09
CA HIS A 36 -6.35 2.65 3.85
C HIS A 36 -6.63 3.65 2.74
N HIS A 37 -7.79 3.49 2.10
CA HIS A 37 -8.28 4.39 1.04
C HIS A 37 -7.30 4.55 -0.14
N PHE A 38 -6.57 3.49 -0.49
CA PHE A 38 -5.66 3.52 -1.63
C PHE A 38 -6.42 3.72 -2.95
N PRO A 39 -5.83 4.40 -3.95
CA PRO A 39 -6.50 4.60 -5.23
C PRO A 39 -6.84 3.26 -5.89
N ILE A 40 -8.06 3.16 -6.41
CA ILE A 40 -8.58 1.94 -7.03
C ILE A 40 -7.94 1.75 -8.42
N THR A 41 -7.80 2.83 -9.20
CA THR A 41 -7.30 2.79 -10.58
C THR A 41 -5.78 2.83 -10.64
N ASP A 42 -5.19 2.16 -11.63
CA ASP A 42 -3.73 2.14 -11.78
C ASP A 42 -3.14 3.54 -12.02
N LYS A 43 -3.82 4.37 -12.80
CA LYS A 43 -3.47 5.80 -12.94
C LYS A 43 -3.44 6.50 -11.58
N GLY A 44 -4.48 6.32 -10.76
CA GLY A 44 -4.53 6.92 -9.42
C GLY A 44 -3.41 6.45 -8.51
N LYS A 45 -3.04 5.16 -8.58
CA LYS A 45 -1.92 4.59 -7.81
C LYS A 45 -0.58 5.21 -8.23
N ILE A 46 -0.36 5.35 -9.54
CA ILE A 46 0.85 5.98 -10.11
C ILE A 46 0.91 7.46 -9.72
N ASP A 47 -0.18 8.21 -9.91
CA ASP A 47 -0.25 9.64 -9.58
C ASP A 47 0.00 9.87 -8.07
N TRP A 48 -0.59 9.02 -7.22
CA TRP A 48 -0.35 9.06 -5.78
C TRP A 48 1.11 8.78 -5.45
N TRP A 49 1.72 7.76 -6.05
CA TRP A 49 3.14 7.47 -5.84
C TRP A 49 4.03 8.65 -6.25
N ILE A 50 3.85 9.20 -7.46
CA ILE A 50 4.64 10.32 -7.97
C ILE A 50 4.55 11.52 -7.02
N LYS A 51 3.35 11.81 -6.51
CA LYS A 51 3.11 12.90 -5.56
C LYS A 51 3.72 12.67 -4.18
N ASN A 52 3.84 11.42 -3.72
CA ASN A 52 4.22 11.10 -2.35
C ASN A 52 5.62 10.50 -2.18
N LYS A 53 6.30 10.11 -3.26
CA LYS A 53 7.59 9.38 -3.21
C LYS A 53 8.64 10.07 -2.34
N ASP A 54 8.73 11.41 -2.39
CA ASP A 54 9.73 12.16 -1.61
C ASP A 54 9.37 12.17 -0.12
N ARG A 55 8.07 12.29 0.20
CA ARG A 55 7.56 12.15 1.57
C ARG A 55 7.85 10.75 2.11
N LEU A 56 7.56 9.72 1.32
CA LEU A 56 7.79 8.32 1.67
C LEU A 56 9.27 8.03 1.90
N LYS A 57 10.15 8.62 1.09
CA LYS A 57 11.61 8.51 1.26
C LYS A 57 12.07 9.18 2.56
N ASN A 58 11.55 10.36 2.87
CA ASN A 58 12.00 11.12 4.03
C ASN A 58 11.49 10.53 5.35
N GLU A 59 10.20 10.23 5.43
CA GLU A 59 9.51 9.77 6.65
C GLU A 59 9.69 8.27 6.88
N TYR A 60 9.57 7.45 5.84
CA TYR A 60 9.52 5.98 5.95
C TYR A 60 10.71 5.27 5.32
N LYS A 61 11.68 5.99 4.75
CA LYS A 61 12.87 5.41 4.10
C LYS A 61 12.52 4.43 2.96
N ILE A 62 11.47 4.76 2.19
CA ILE A 62 11.04 3.99 1.01
C ILE A 62 11.30 4.80 -0.28
N PRO A 63 11.86 4.20 -1.35
CA PRO A 63 12.36 2.83 -1.42
C PRO A 63 13.65 2.64 -0.61
N ASN A 64 13.92 1.39 -0.23
CA ASN A 64 15.18 0.97 0.38
C ASN A 64 15.95 0.11 -0.64
N PRO A 65 16.61 0.71 -1.65
CA PRO A 65 17.26 -0.03 -2.72
C PRO A 65 18.46 -0.85 -2.23
N ALA A 66 18.67 -2.01 -2.86
CA ALA A 66 19.91 -2.76 -2.74
C ALA A 66 21.08 -2.03 -3.43
N SER A 67 22.30 -2.55 -3.26
CA SER A 67 23.51 -1.94 -3.85
C SER A 67 23.49 -1.86 -5.37
N ASP A 68 22.73 -2.73 -6.03
CA ASP A 68 22.53 -2.75 -7.49
C ASP A 68 21.36 -1.85 -7.94
N GLY A 69 20.72 -1.13 -7.01
CA GLY A 69 19.56 -0.28 -7.24
C GLY A 69 18.23 -0.96 -6.94
N PHE A 70 18.15 -2.30 -6.99
CA PHE A 70 16.89 -3.01 -6.98
C PHE A 70 16.08 -2.75 -5.69
N PHE A 71 14.79 -2.46 -5.87
CA PHE A 71 13.82 -2.39 -4.78
C PHE A 71 12.44 -2.91 -5.19
N SER A 72 11.65 -3.30 -4.20
CA SER A 72 10.23 -3.56 -4.40
C SER A 72 9.37 -3.03 -3.25
N ILE A 73 8.33 -2.29 -3.62
CA ILE A 73 7.36 -1.74 -2.68
C ILE A 73 6.04 -2.44 -2.95
N THR A 74 5.43 -3.01 -1.91
CA THR A 74 4.12 -3.64 -2.02
C THR A 74 3.14 -2.91 -1.13
N PHE A 75 2.07 -2.39 -1.72
CA PHE A 75 0.98 -1.75 -1.00
C PHE A 75 -0.08 -2.79 -0.67
N TRP A 76 -0.47 -2.84 0.60
CA TRP A 76 -1.47 -3.74 1.15
C TRP A 76 -2.62 -2.93 1.74
N ASP A 77 -3.85 -3.33 1.47
CA ASP A 77 -5.01 -2.84 2.20
C ASP A 77 -4.92 -3.35 3.64
N PHE A 78 -4.94 -2.43 4.60
CA PHE A 78 -4.92 -2.84 6.00
C PHE A 78 -6.22 -3.55 6.40
N GLY A 79 -7.36 -3.21 5.79
CA GLY A 79 -8.65 -3.88 5.95
C GLY A 79 -9.03 -4.11 7.42
N ASP A 80 -9.21 -5.38 7.80
CA ASP A 80 -9.57 -5.83 9.16
C ASP A 80 -8.44 -5.69 10.21
N GLY A 81 -7.28 -5.15 9.82
CA GLY A 81 -6.11 -4.99 10.65
C GLY A 81 -5.34 -6.28 10.93
N TYR A 82 -4.45 -6.23 11.93
CA TYR A 82 -3.58 -7.35 12.27
C TYR A 82 -4.32 -8.53 12.90
N LYS A 83 -3.97 -9.72 12.43
CA LYS A 83 -4.47 -11.02 12.87
C LYS A 83 -3.30 -11.88 13.35
N GLU A 84 -3.61 -12.90 14.14
CA GLU A 84 -2.60 -13.86 14.59
C GLU A 84 -2.02 -14.67 13.42
N ALA A 85 -0.90 -15.36 13.62
CA ALA A 85 -0.53 -16.42 12.68
C ALA A 85 -1.64 -17.49 12.70
N GLY A 86 -2.14 -17.90 11.53
CA GLY A 86 -3.28 -18.81 11.40
C GLY A 86 -2.99 -19.98 10.46
N LYS A 87 -3.99 -20.84 10.24
CA LYS A 87 -3.91 -21.98 9.31
C LYS A 87 -3.93 -21.61 7.82
N TYR A 88 -4.26 -20.35 7.50
CA TYR A 88 -4.37 -19.85 6.13
C TYR A 88 -3.12 -19.04 5.74
N ASP A 89 -2.92 -18.84 4.43
CA ASP A 89 -1.80 -18.05 3.88
C ASP A 89 -1.96 -16.57 4.23
N ARG A 90 -1.39 -16.17 5.38
CA ARG A 90 -1.33 -14.79 5.87
C ARG A 90 0.04 -14.21 5.57
N ARG A 91 0.08 -12.91 5.29
CA ARG A 91 1.34 -12.17 5.23
C ARG A 91 1.69 -11.71 6.64
N CYS A 92 2.75 -12.28 7.21
CA CYS A 92 3.25 -11.91 8.53
C CYS A 92 4.51 -11.03 8.41
N PHE A 93 4.66 -10.13 9.39
CA PHE A 93 5.78 -9.20 9.47
C PHE A 93 6.70 -9.59 10.63
N ASP A 94 7.97 -9.84 10.32
CA ASP A 94 8.95 -10.43 11.25
C ASP A 94 9.43 -9.44 12.31
N ASP A 95 9.35 -8.14 12.01
CA ASP A 95 9.70 -7.02 12.87
C ASP A 95 8.69 -6.76 14.01
N MET A 96 7.53 -7.41 13.96
CA MET A 96 6.52 -7.33 15.02
C MET A 96 6.67 -8.46 16.05
N PRO A 97 6.94 -8.15 17.34
CA PRO A 97 7.12 -9.16 18.38
C PRO A 97 5.80 -9.78 18.89
N THR A 98 4.65 -9.26 18.45
CA THR A 98 3.33 -9.67 18.95
C THR A 98 2.78 -10.90 18.21
N LYS A 99 1.82 -11.59 18.83
CA LYS A 99 1.11 -12.72 18.17
C LYS A 99 0.31 -12.24 16.97
N LYS A 100 -0.28 -11.04 17.03
CA LYS A 100 -1.05 -10.39 15.95
C LYS A 100 -0.11 -9.59 15.04
N LYS A 101 0.62 -10.29 14.18
CA LYS A 101 1.63 -9.71 13.28
C LYS A 101 1.36 -9.95 11.80
N CYS A 102 0.17 -10.41 11.46
CA CYS A 102 -0.14 -10.84 10.10
C CYS A 102 -1.37 -10.14 9.54
N ILE A 103 -1.43 -9.97 8.22
CA ILE A 103 -2.61 -9.51 7.47
C ILE A 103 -3.10 -10.61 6.52
N GLU A 104 -4.34 -10.48 6.08
CA GLU A 104 -4.90 -11.37 5.06
C GLU A 104 -4.18 -11.12 3.72
N LYS A 105 -3.67 -12.17 3.06
CA LYS A 105 -2.82 -11.98 1.87
C LYS A 105 -3.64 -11.75 0.61
N THR A 106 -4.52 -12.69 0.25
CA THR A 106 -5.15 -12.71 -1.08
C THR A 106 -6.10 -11.54 -1.32
N ARG A 107 -6.77 -11.06 -0.26
CA ARG A 107 -7.76 -9.97 -0.38
C ARG A 107 -7.13 -8.58 -0.33
N ASN A 108 -5.94 -8.46 0.22
CA ASN A 108 -5.40 -7.16 0.60
C ASN A 108 -4.25 -6.70 -0.31
N LEU A 109 -3.76 -7.51 -1.25
CA LEU A 109 -2.73 -7.05 -2.17
C LEU A 109 -3.30 -6.00 -3.14
N LEU A 110 -2.81 -4.76 -3.07
CA LEU A 110 -3.32 -3.65 -3.89
C LEU A 110 -2.46 -3.39 -5.13
N CYS A 111 -1.14 -3.36 -4.94
CA CYS A 111 -0.19 -3.06 -6.00
C CYS A 111 1.24 -3.43 -5.56
N GLN A 112 2.07 -3.81 -6.52
CA GLN A 112 3.51 -3.96 -6.32
C GLN A 112 4.25 -3.06 -7.30
N MET A 113 5.01 -2.12 -6.75
CA MET A 113 5.92 -1.25 -7.51
C MET A 113 7.32 -1.85 -7.50
N LYS A 114 7.93 -1.90 -8.68
CA LYS A 114 9.31 -2.33 -8.88
C LYS A 114 10.00 -1.31 -9.76
N GLU A 115 11.29 -1.10 -9.53
CA GLU A 115 12.11 -0.15 -10.28
C GLU A 115 12.02 -0.35 -11.81
N MET A 116 11.92 -1.61 -12.24
CA MET A 116 11.78 -2.00 -13.65
C MET A 116 10.50 -1.45 -14.33
N VAL A 117 9.51 -0.96 -13.56
CA VAL A 117 8.27 -0.33 -14.09
C VAL A 117 8.38 1.19 -14.15
N ILE A 118 9.21 1.81 -13.30
CA ILE A 118 9.30 3.27 -13.17
C ILE A 118 10.12 3.89 -14.31
N HIS A 119 11.03 3.14 -14.94
CA HIS A 119 11.80 3.60 -16.10
C HIS A 119 11.07 3.53 -17.45
N HIS A 120 9.86 2.97 -17.50
CA HIS A 120 9.01 2.88 -18.70
C HIS A 120 7.79 3.83 -18.66
N LEU A 121 7.76 4.75 -17.68
CA LEU A 121 6.75 5.80 -17.55
C LEU A 121 7.39 7.18 -17.57
#